data_AF-A0A935QBF0-F1
#
_entry.id   AF-A0A935QBF0-F1
#
_cell.length_a   1.000
_cell.length_b   1.000
_cell.length_c   1.000
_cell.angle_alpha   90.00
_cell.angle_beta   90.00
_cell.angle_gamma   90.00
#
_symmetry.space_group_name_H-M   'P 1'
#
loop_
_entity.id
_entity.type
_entity.pdbx_description
1 polymer ?
#
loop_
_entity_poly.entity_id
_entity_poly.type
_entity_poly.pdbx_seq_one_letter_code
_entity_poly.pdbx_strand_id
1 'polypeptide(L)'
;MERLDPLRAEPLDRRQTFEGSKRDANNNIIYYIFALQAKDIAGAVSLDRGYFTSVANFRVDDSQTPLLILRERYLGTEIGTGIARLEKYIAQDQPLQFEWFGSASDYGGEIVAYRYGWDVQDLGDDNDPGWEVQFGLSEANLSSEVRSFAQGLHVFTVEVIDNSGLLTRIQYFLSVVPVPEEKERLALVLIDDVPDVNSNGWNNSSGSIAYDNDIQRDAFWDDVLASSGGVSRFSTDRDVIDNERLIGNWGYRDIVRYKSLIWSARRHSLSYLASTFQPSIYITVDANGNEVRRIPTEAYVWLEAYQRNVGNVLLAGSGIVQNFHFVFNNTPWLYPVIYNNDDEDFQCAGEGRGMSFGIREEDDGTRTIFGTLQYPYRALGIAASSMFTPGNFYYSPTLCGSGTTHRKQNCVGTKAIILDPEFKSEYVQTGSFADTIFVWDQIAWSDAATVAGGGIPAPSSPYSFSQNDEYYDYNETARRAVWSPQTLPDGRPAVETMWRAMPRYDWILDLHLANADDDFTYPVTNPCGLYARDAATGRTTLNGVPIGLFSYQTVSTKPGGRADVVWGFDPHLYDHTQMKRVIRWVLGDHFGLAMTP
;
A
#
# COMPACT_ATOMS: atom_id res chain seq x y z
N MET A 1 -49.99 13.39 -38.28
CA MET A 1 -49.21 12.14 -38.09
C MET A 1 -49.04 11.96 -36.60
N GLU A 2 -49.96 11.23 -35.97
CA GLU A 2 -49.77 10.75 -34.60
C GLU A 2 -48.53 9.85 -34.60
N ARG A 3 -47.52 10.20 -33.79
CA ARG A 3 -46.47 9.26 -33.41
C ARG A 3 -47.18 8.17 -32.61
N LEU A 4 -47.46 7.04 -33.25
CA LEU A 4 -47.67 5.79 -32.54
C LEU A 4 -46.38 5.56 -31.75
N ASP A 5 -46.45 5.71 -30.43
CA ASP A 5 -45.42 5.19 -29.54
C ASP A 5 -45.38 3.68 -29.81
N PRO A 6 -44.32 3.13 -30.44
CA PRO A 6 -44.25 1.69 -30.61
C PRO A 6 -44.23 1.12 -29.20
N LEU A 7 -45.21 0.27 -28.89
CA LEU A 7 -45.25 -0.58 -27.71
C LEU A 7 -43.83 -1.10 -27.46
N ARG A 8 -43.10 -0.45 -26.55
CA ARG A 8 -41.84 -0.98 -26.05
C ARG A 8 -42.28 -2.18 -25.23
N ALA A 9 -42.29 -3.35 -25.85
CA ALA A 9 -42.32 -4.60 -25.12
C ALA A 9 -41.25 -4.48 -24.03
N GLU A 10 -41.69 -4.64 -22.77
CA GLU A 10 -40.80 -4.56 -21.62
C GLU A 10 -39.65 -5.56 -21.84
N PRO A 11 -38.42 -5.29 -21.39
CA PRO A 11 -37.27 -6.16 -21.65
C PRO A 11 -37.52 -7.65 -21.36
N LEU A 12 -38.36 -7.96 -20.37
CA LEU A 12 -38.79 -9.31 -20.01
C LEU A 12 -39.55 -10.05 -21.12
N ASP A 13 -40.35 -9.36 -21.93
CA ASP A 13 -41.16 -9.96 -23.00
C ASP A 13 -40.33 -10.40 -24.22
N ARG A 14 -39.03 -10.04 -24.26
CA ARG A 14 -38.11 -10.37 -25.36
C ARG A 14 -37.21 -11.56 -25.06
N ARG A 15 -37.30 -12.14 -23.87
CA ARG A 15 -36.46 -13.27 -23.46
C ARG A 15 -36.91 -14.55 -24.15
N GLN A 16 -36.05 -15.12 -25.00
CA GLN A 16 -36.26 -16.44 -25.59
C GLN A 16 -35.40 -17.47 -24.88
N THR A 17 -36.04 -18.50 -24.31
CA THR A 17 -35.34 -19.69 -23.81
C THR A 17 -35.21 -20.68 -24.96
N PHE A 18 -33.99 -21.07 -25.29
CA PHE A 18 -33.74 -22.12 -26.28
C PHE A 18 -33.77 -23.47 -25.59
N GLU A 19 -34.76 -24.30 -25.91
CA GLU A 19 -34.73 -25.73 -25.57
C GLU A 19 -33.75 -26.43 -26.50
N GLY A 20 -32.51 -26.60 -26.06
CA GLY A 20 -31.45 -27.23 -26.83
C GLY A 20 -30.31 -27.71 -25.94
N SER A 21 -29.67 -28.82 -26.30
CA SER A 21 -28.45 -29.26 -25.64
C SER A 21 -27.30 -28.31 -26.01
N LYS A 22 -26.39 -28.07 -25.07
CA LYS A 22 -25.15 -27.27 -25.28
C LYS A 22 -24.21 -27.95 -26.28
N ARG A 23 -24.39 -29.26 -26.44
CA ARG A 23 -23.62 -30.13 -27.31
C ARG A 23 -24.51 -31.02 -28.15
N ASP A 24 -24.08 -31.33 -29.36
CA ASP A 24 -24.78 -32.28 -30.20
C ASP A 24 -24.63 -33.73 -29.67
N ALA A 25 -25.23 -34.70 -30.36
CA ALA A 25 -25.13 -36.11 -29.99
C ALA A 25 -23.69 -36.68 -30.01
N ASN A 26 -22.75 -35.96 -30.64
CA ASN A 26 -21.34 -36.34 -30.72
C ASN A 26 -20.47 -35.55 -29.73
N ASN A 27 -21.09 -34.82 -28.79
CA ASN A 27 -20.41 -33.98 -27.81
C ASN A 27 -19.68 -32.77 -28.44
N ASN A 28 -20.04 -32.31 -29.64
CA ASN A 28 -19.49 -31.08 -30.22
C ASN A 28 -20.22 -29.86 -29.68
N ILE A 29 -19.53 -28.72 -29.55
CA ILE A 29 -20.15 -27.44 -29.19
C ILE A 29 -21.15 -27.04 -30.28
N ILE A 30 -22.38 -26.71 -29.89
CA ILE A 30 -23.38 -26.18 -30.81
C ILE A 30 -23.23 -24.66 -30.90
N TYR A 31 -23.11 -24.17 -32.14
CA TYR A 31 -23.16 -22.76 -32.46
C TYR A 31 -24.55 -22.42 -33.01
N TYR A 32 -25.13 -21.36 -32.48
CA TYR A 32 -26.41 -20.80 -32.90
C TYR A 32 -26.16 -19.58 -33.77
N ILE A 33 -27.07 -19.36 -34.72
CA ILE A 33 -27.09 -18.16 -35.54
C ILE A 33 -28.37 -17.41 -35.19
N PHE A 34 -28.20 -16.21 -34.63
CA PHE A 34 -29.27 -15.25 -34.49
C PHE A 34 -29.27 -14.35 -35.73
N ALA A 35 -30.43 -14.23 -36.39
CA ALA A 35 -30.60 -13.33 -37.52
C ALA A 35 -31.82 -12.45 -37.32
N LEU A 36 -31.64 -11.13 -37.46
CA LEU A 36 -32.70 -10.15 -37.35
C LEU A 36 -33.06 -9.62 -38.75
N GLN A 37 -34.33 -9.66 -39.10
CA GLN A 37 -34.85 -9.07 -40.34
C GLN A 37 -35.99 -8.13 -40.02
N ALA A 38 -35.83 -6.85 -40.37
CA ALA A 38 -36.90 -5.86 -40.26
C ALA A 38 -37.79 -5.95 -41.51
N LYS A 39 -39.11 -5.90 -41.32
CA LYS A 39 -40.09 -5.80 -42.41
C LYS A 39 -40.92 -4.54 -42.21
N ASP A 40 -41.01 -3.69 -43.22
CA ASP A 40 -41.86 -2.51 -43.17
C ASP A 40 -43.35 -2.87 -43.41
N ILE A 41 -44.22 -1.87 -43.26
CA ILE A 41 -45.67 -2.04 -43.47
C ILE A 41 -46.05 -2.38 -44.92
N ALA A 42 -45.20 -2.04 -45.89
CA ALA A 42 -45.39 -2.36 -47.31
C ALA A 42 -44.89 -3.77 -47.66
N GLY A 43 -44.22 -4.42 -46.72
CA GLY A 43 -43.69 -5.76 -46.81
C GLY A 43 -42.27 -5.87 -47.36
N ALA A 44 -41.58 -4.76 -47.54
CA ALA A 44 -40.16 -4.75 -47.85
C ALA A 44 -39.36 -5.20 -46.62
N VAL A 45 -38.34 -6.03 -46.84
CA VAL A 45 -37.48 -6.55 -45.78
C VAL A 45 -36.08 -5.98 -45.85
N SER A 46 -35.38 -5.88 -44.71
CA SER A 46 -33.97 -5.53 -44.69
C SER A 46 -33.16 -6.55 -45.50
N LEU A 47 -32.37 -6.06 -46.45
CA LEU A 47 -31.56 -6.87 -47.35
C LEU A 47 -30.18 -7.22 -46.75
N ASP A 48 -29.68 -6.40 -45.83
CA ASP A 48 -28.38 -6.64 -45.23
C ASP A 48 -28.44 -7.89 -44.34
N ARG A 49 -27.54 -8.84 -44.61
CA ARG A 49 -27.28 -10.07 -43.86
C ARG A 49 -25.80 -10.14 -43.44
N GLY A 50 -25.17 -8.99 -43.26
CA GLY A 50 -23.82 -8.89 -42.74
C GLY A 50 -23.71 -9.50 -41.36
N TYR A 51 -22.63 -10.27 -41.15
CA TYR A 51 -22.17 -10.61 -39.81
C TYR A 51 -21.88 -9.32 -39.04
N PHE A 52 -22.29 -9.26 -37.77
CA PHE A 52 -22.23 -8.11 -36.86
C PHE A 52 -23.19 -6.94 -37.15
N THR A 53 -23.96 -6.95 -38.25
CA THR A 53 -25.06 -6.00 -38.46
C THR A 53 -26.42 -6.63 -38.17
N SER A 54 -26.76 -7.71 -38.85
CA SER A 54 -28.08 -8.36 -38.77
C SER A 54 -27.99 -9.86 -38.49
N VAL A 55 -26.78 -10.40 -38.44
CA VAL A 55 -26.49 -11.79 -38.10
C VAL A 55 -25.42 -11.82 -37.02
N ALA A 56 -25.67 -12.58 -35.95
CA ALA A 56 -24.71 -12.88 -34.91
C ALA A 56 -24.63 -14.39 -34.71
N ASN A 57 -23.42 -14.92 -34.56
CA ASN A 57 -23.21 -16.27 -34.07
C ASN A 57 -22.97 -16.22 -32.57
N PHE A 58 -23.61 -17.12 -31.83
CA PHE A 58 -23.35 -17.29 -30.41
C PHE A 58 -23.24 -18.78 -30.10
N ARG A 59 -22.59 -19.12 -29.00
CA ARG A 59 -22.57 -20.48 -28.46
C ARG A 59 -23.12 -20.41 -27.05
N VAL A 60 -23.72 -21.50 -26.59
CA VAL A 60 -24.09 -21.68 -25.19
C VAL A 60 -23.02 -22.59 -24.60
N ASP A 61 -22.26 -22.07 -23.64
CA ASP A 61 -21.24 -22.86 -22.95
C ASP A 61 -21.39 -22.74 -21.42
N ASP A 62 -20.81 -23.72 -20.73
CA ASP A 62 -20.73 -23.78 -19.25
C ASP A 62 -19.40 -23.22 -18.74
N SER A 63 -18.62 -22.61 -19.63
CA SER A 63 -17.31 -22.08 -19.26
C SER A 63 -17.43 -20.76 -18.52
N GLN A 64 -18.56 -20.08 -18.68
CA GLN A 64 -18.86 -18.85 -17.98
C GLN A 64 -19.63 -19.17 -16.72
N THR A 65 -19.13 -18.69 -15.60
CA THR A 65 -19.82 -18.73 -14.31
C THR A 65 -19.84 -17.29 -13.79
N PRO A 66 -20.73 -16.94 -12.86
CA PRO A 66 -20.81 -15.57 -12.39
C PRO A 66 -19.47 -15.12 -11.80
N LEU A 67 -19.05 -13.90 -12.09
CA LEU A 67 -17.99 -13.26 -11.31
C LEU A 67 -18.45 -13.19 -9.85
N LEU A 68 -17.60 -13.58 -8.91
CA LEU A 68 -17.80 -13.37 -7.48
C LEU A 68 -16.65 -12.56 -6.93
N ILE A 69 -16.97 -11.44 -6.30
CA ILE A 69 -16.07 -10.54 -5.60
C ILE A 69 -16.34 -10.72 -4.12
N LEU A 70 -15.35 -11.17 -3.36
CA LEU A 70 -15.44 -11.41 -1.94
C LEU A 70 -14.44 -10.49 -1.22
N ARG A 71 -14.92 -9.77 -0.21
CA ARG A 71 -14.14 -8.78 0.53
C ARG A 71 -14.16 -9.10 2.01
N GLU A 72 -13.03 -8.86 2.65
CA GLU A 72 -12.90 -8.87 4.10
C GLU A 72 -11.85 -7.83 4.47
N ARG A 73 -12.12 -7.05 5.51
CA ARG A 73 -11.32 -5.87 5.88
C ARG A 73 -9.82 -6.17 6.02
N TYR A 74 -9.48 -7.28 6.65
CA TYR A 74 -8.11 -7.67 6.91
C TYR A 74 -7.55 -8.52 5.79
N LEU A 75 -8.34 -9.45 5.22
CA LEU A 75 -7.92 -10.40 4.18
C LEU A 75 -7.88 -9.82 2.76
N GLY A 76 -8.41 -8.61 2.57
CA GLY A 76 -8.41 -7.93 1.28
C GLY A 76 -9.60 -8.31 0.40
N THR A 77 -9.42 -8.18 -0.91
CA THR A 77 -10.44 -8.49 -1.92
C THR A 77 -9.98 -9.64 -2.80
N GLU A 78 -10.85 -10.63 -2.95
CA GLU A 78 -10.64 -11.79 -3.82
C GLU A 78 -11.71 -11.81 -4.90
N ILE A 79 -11.30 -12.11 -6.13
CA ILE A 79 -12.17 -12.10 -7.30
C ILE A 79 -11.99 -13.41 -8.01
N GLY A 80 -13.09 -14.10 -8.30
CA GLY A 80 -13.04 -15.41 -8.93
C GLY A 80 -14.27 -15.75 -9.75
N THR A 81 -14.11 -16.77 -10.57
CA THR A 81 -15.17 -17.48 -11.28
C THR A 81 -14.98 -18.98 -11.04
N GLY A 82 -16.04 -19.77 -11.14
CA GLY A 82 -16.00 -21.21 -10.91
C GLY A 82 -15.70 -21.53 -9.45
N ILE A 83 -14.78 -22.45 -9.17
CA ILE A 83 -14.46 -22.86 -7.79
C ILE A 83 -13.05 -22.38 -7.45
N ALA A 84 -12.94 -21.47 -6.48
CA ALA A 84 -11.67 -20.99 -5.94
C ALA A 84 -11.49 -21.43 -4.49
N ARG A 85 -10.24 -21.73 -4.12
CA ARG A 85 -9.81 -22.07 -2.76
C ARG A 85 -8.60 -21.23 -2.39
N LEU A 86 -8.69 -20.56 -1.26
CA LEU A 86 -7.73 -19.55 -0.84
C LEU A 86 -7.31 -19.83 0.60
N GLU A 87 -6.02 -20.02 0.83
CA GLU A 87 -5.48 -20.23 2.16
C GLU A 87 -5.03 -18.89 2.75
N LYS A 88 -5.47 -18.59 3.97
CA LYS A 88 -5.02 -17.41 4.71
C LYS A 88 -4.74 -17.79 6.17
N TYR A 89 -3.79 -17.07 6.75
CA TYR A 89 -3.54 -17.11 8.19
C TYR A 89 -4.28 -15.95 8.85
N ILE A 90 -4.89 -16.16 10.01
CA ILE A 90 -5.55 -15.07 10.75
C ILE A 90 -5.07 -15.05 12.18
N ALA A 91 -5.10 -13.87 12.80
CA ALA A 91 -4.86 -13.78 14.22
C ALA A 91 -5.98 -14.49 14.99
N GLN A 92 -5.61 -15.08 16.12
CA GLN A 92 -6.58 -15.51 17.12
C GLN A 92 -7.52 -14.34 17.47
N ASP A 93 -8.82 -14.64 17.52
CA ASP A 93 -9.89 -13.72 17.86
C ASP A 93 -10.00 -12.49 16.92
N GLN A 94 -9.37 -12.55 15.73
CA GLN A 94 -9.53 -11.54 14.69
C GLN A 94 -11.01 -11.47 14.27
N PRO A 95 -11.66 -10.30 14.38
CA PRO A 95 -13.02 -10.14 13.90
C PRO A 95 -13.00 -10.16 12.36
N LEU A 96 -13.79 -11.04 11.77
CA LEU A 96 -13.95 -11.18 10.34
C LEU A 96 -15.39 -10.86 9.97
N GLN A 97 -15.54 -10.04 8.93
CA GLN A 97 -16.83 -9.78 8.32
C GLN A 97 -16.64 -9.80 6.80
N PHE A 98 -17.32 -10.72 6.15
CA PHE A 98 -17.25 -10.89 4.72
C PHE A 98 -18.41 -10.16 4.05
N GLU A 99 -18.10 -9.47 2.96
CA GLU A 99 -19.07 -8.87 2.06
C GLU A 99 -18.79 -9.38 0.66
N TRP A 100 -19.83 -9.62 -0.14
CA TRP A 100 -19.62 -10.10 -1.49
C TRP A 100 -20.61 -9.55 -2.48
N PHE A 101 -20.20 -9.62 -3.74
CA PHE A 101 -20.99 -9.23 -4.88
C PHE A 101 -20.74 -10.19 -6.04
N GLY A 102 -21.81 -10.58 -6.71
CA GLY A 102 -21.79 -11.39 -7.91
C GLY A 102 -22.22 -10.61 -9.14
N SER A 103 -21.62 -10.91 -10.29
CA SER A 103 -22.10 -10.42 -11.59
C SER A 103 -22.08 -11.50 -12.66
N ALA A 104 -23.15 -11.57 -13.44
CA ALA A 104 -23.24 -12.38 -14.65
C ALA A 104 -23.39 -11.51 -15.92
N SER A 105 -23.19 -10.19 -15.79
CA SER A 105 -23.46 -9.22 -16.87
C SER A 105 -22.61 -9.43 -18.11
N ASP A 106 -21.38 -9.92 -17.96
CA ASP A 106 -20.41 -10.09 -19.05
C ASP A 106 -20.89 -11.06 -20.14
N TYR A 107 -21.88 -11.90 -19.81
CA TYR A 107 -22.54 -12.82 -20.73
C TYR A 107 -24.07 -12.67 -20.72
N GLY A 108 -24.58 -11.54 -20.20
CA GLY A 108 -26.00 -11.21 -20.20
C GLY A 108 -26.85 -12.02 -19.21
N GLY A 109 -26.22 -12.68 -18.23
CA GLY A 109 -26.91 -13.33 -17.12
C GLY A 109 -27.25 -12.35 -15.99
N GLU A 110 -28.06 -12.83 -15.05
CA GLU A 110 -28.41 -12.08 -13.82
C GLU A 110 -28.19 -12.98 -12.62
N ILE A 111 -27.72 -12.41 -11.50
CA ILE A 111 -27.61 -13.16 -10.25
C ILE A 111 -29.00 -13.39 -9.68
N VAL A 112 -29.29 -14.64 -9.29
CA VAL A 112 -30.59 -15.02 -8.71
C VAL A 112 -30.51 -15.39 -7.24
N ALA A 113 -29.34 -15.79 -6.75
CA ALA A 113 -29.17 -16.12 -5.34
C ALA A 113 -27.70 -16.14 -4.91
N TYR A 114 -27.49 -15.85 -3.63
CA TYR A 114 -26.26 -16.13 -2.90
C TYR A 114 -26.55 -17.04 -1.71
N ARG A 115 -25.54 -17.78 -1.25
CA ARG A 115 -25.53 -18.36 0.10
C ARG A 115 -24.11 -18.36 0.65
N TYR A 116 -24.00 -18.47 1.97
CA TYR A 116 -22.71 -18.64 2.62
C TYR A 116 -22.83 -19.52 3.85
N GLY A 117 -21.69 -20.06 4.27
CA GLY A 117 -21.61 -20.94 5.42
C GLY A 117 -20.21 -21.04 5.98
N TRP A 118 -20.12 -21.61 7.16
CA TRP A 118 -18.90 -21.88 7.88
C TRP A 118 -18.76 -23.37 8.11
N ASP A 119 -17.59 -23.91 7.79
CA ASP A 119 -17.25 -25.32 8.02
C ASP A 119 -18.28 -26.30 7.43
N VAL A 120 -18.89 -25.93 6.29
CA VAL A 120 -19.84 -26.75 5.51
C VAL A 120 -19.19 -28.08 5.15
N GLN A 121 -19.77 -29.19 5.59
CA GLN A 121 -19.18 -30.52 5.41
C GLN A 121 -19.50 -31.10 4.03
N ASP A 122 -20.77 -30.98 3.62
CA ASP A 122 -21.24 -31.37 2.30
C ASP A 122 -21.79 -30.16 1.54
N LEU A 123 -20.97 -29.65 0.61
CA LEU A 123 -21.33 -28.52 -0.25
C LEU A 123 -22.50 -28.82 -1.21
N GLY A 124 -22.88 -30.09 -1.38
CA GLY A 124 -24.01 -30.52 -2.20
C GLY A 124 -25.32 -30.71 -1.41
N ASP A 125 -25.28 -30.70 -0.08
CA ASP A 125 -26.48 -30.76 0.77
C ASP A 125 -26.93 -29.35 1.15
N ASP A 126 -28.07 -28.92 0.63
CA ASP A 126 -28.66 -27.63 0.97
C ASP A 126 -29.02 -27.54 2.46
N ASN A 127 -29.18 -28.66 3.15
CA ASN A 127 -29.49 -28.69 4.59
C ASN A 127 -28.25 -28.96 5.47
N ASP A 128 -27.03 -28.90 4.91
CA ASP A 128 -25.83 -29.01 5.73
C ASP A 128 -25.86 -27.92 6.83
N PRO A 129 -25.65 -28.29 8.11
CA PRO A 129 -25.78 -27.36 9.22
C PRO A 129 -24.71 -26.26 9.24
N GLY A 130 -23.66 -26.37 8.41
CA GLY A 130 -22.67 -25.31 8.23
C GLY A 130 -23.16 -24.15 7.35
N TRP A 131 -24.26 -24.32 6.59
CA TRP A 131 -24.88 -23.19 5.89
C TRP A 131 -25.57 -22.26 6.88
N GLU A 132 -25.17 -20.99 6.89
CA GLU A 132 -25.80 -19.96 7.74
C GLU A 132 -27.11 -19.48 7.12
N VAL A 133 -27.13 -19.40 5.79
CA VAL A 133 -28.30 -18.98 5.03
C VAL A 133 -28.51 -19.89 3.83
N GLN A 134 -29.78 -20.07 3.48
CA GLN A 134 -30.17 -20.72 2.23
C GLN A 134 -30.06 -19.74 1.07
N PHE A 135 -30.04 -20.27 -0.16
CA PHE A 135 -30.01 -19.44 -1.36
C PHE A 135 -31.11 -18.38 -1.37
N GLY A 136 -30.71 -17.12 -1.55
CA GLY A 136 -31.61 -15.98 -1.62
C GLY A 136 -30.89 -14.68 -1.98
N LEU A 137 -31.66 -13.59 -2.00
CA LEU A 137 -31.18 -12.23 -2.27
C LEU A 137 -31.52 -11.27 -1.12
N SER A 138 -31.79 -11.79 0.08
CA SER A 138 -32.04 -10.94 1.25
C SER A 138 -30.75 -10.26 1.72
N GLU A 139 -30.85 -9.25 2.58
CA GLU A 139 -29.66 -8.62 3.17
C GLU A 139 -28.74 -9.63 3.87
N ALA A 140 -29.33 -10.65 4.51
CA ALA A 140 -28.57 -11.74 5.13
C ALA A 140 -27.82 -12.62 4.11
N ASN A 141 -28.08 -12.50 2.81
CA ASN A 141 -27.36 -13.21 1.75
C ASN A 141 -26.20 -12.41 1.14
N LEU A 142 -25.97 -11.16 1.55
CA LEU A 142 -24.99 -10.25 0.93
C LEU A 142 -23.77 -9.97 1.81
N SER A 143 -23.86 -10.32 3.10
CA SER A 143 -22.74 -10.22 4.04
C SER A 143 -22.85 -11.27 5.13
N SER A 144 -21.72 -11.56 5.78
CA SER A 144 -21.70 -12.37 6.98
C SER A 144 -21.90 -11.51 8.23
N GLU A 145 -22.36 -12.14 9.32
CA GLU A 145 -22.15 -11.56 10.65
C GLU A 145 -20.65 -11.49 10.99
N VAL A 146 -20.30 -10.65 11.97
CA VAL A 146 -18.93 -10.61 12.50
C VAL A 146 -18.66 -11.89 13.26
N ARG A 147 -17.62 -12.64 12.86
CA ARG A 147 -17.19 -13.87 13.53
C ARG A 147 -15.71 -13.80 13.86
N SER A 148 -15.31 -14.46 14.94
CA SER A 148 -13.90 -14.64 15.30
C SER A 148 -13.67 -16.07 15.80
N PHE A 149 -12.42 -16.52 15.75
CA PHE A 149 -12.03 -17.87 16.11
C PHE A 149 -10.82 -17.86 17.04
N ALA A 150 -10.89 -18.66 18.10
CA ALA A 150 -9.80 -18.77 19.06
C ALA A 150 -8.63 -19.61 18.51
N GLN A 151 -8.93 -20.66 17.73
CA GLN A 151 -7.96 -21.62 17.20
C GLN A 151 -8.59 -22.50 16.11
N GLY A 152 -7.77 -23.20 15.34
CA GLY A 152 -8.21 -24.23 14.41
C GLY A 152 -8.09 -23.85 12.94
N LEU A 153 -8.61 -24.72 12.08
CA LEU A 153 -8.80 -24.47 10.65
C LEU A 153 -10.30 -24.31 10.41
N HIS A 154 -10.69 -23.17 9.88
CA HIS A 154 -12.07 -22.88 9.52
C HIS A 154 -12.19 -22.62 8.03
N VAL A 155 -13.33 -22.98 7.44
CA VAL A 155 -13.61 -22.73 6.03
C VAL A 155 -14.82 -21.82 5.90
N PHE A 156 -14.58 -20.59 5.45
CA PHE A 156 -15.67 -19.73 5.00
C PHE A 156 -15.97 -20.07 3.54
N THR A 157 -17.23 -20.40 3.23
CA THR A 157 -17.67 -20.67 1.87
C THR A 157 -18.77 -19.68 1.48
N VAL A 158 -18.63 -19.07 0.31
CA VAL A 158 -19.68 -18.28 -0.33
C VAL A 158 -19.95 -18.82 -1.73
N GLU A 159 -21.22 -18.81 -2.11
CA GLU A 159 -21.68 -19.22 -3.43
C GLU A 159 -22.60 -18.17 -4.04
N VAL A 160 -22.50 -18.03 -5.35
CA VAL A 160 -23.42 -17.25 -6.17
C VAL A 160 -23.92 -18.10 -7.33
N ILE A 161 -25.21 -18.01 -7.62
CA ILE A 161 -25.85 -18.66 -8.77
C ILE A 161 -26.53 -17.61 -9.66
N ASP A 162 -26.39 -17.76 -10.97
CA ASP A 162 -27.13 -16.96 -11.94
C ASP A 162 -28.46 -17.60 -12.39
N ASN A 163 -29.21 -16.86 -13.20
CA ASN A 163 -30.45 -17.31 -13.82
C ASN A 163 -30.28 -18.45 -14.85
N SER A 164 -29.05 -18.90 -15.12
CA SER A 164 -28.73 -20.09 -15.92
C SER A 164 -28.39 -21.31 -15.07
N GLY A 165 -28.38 -21.17 -13.73
CA GLY A 165 -28.01 -22.22 -12.79
C GLY A 165 -26.50 -22.45 -12.69
N LEU A 166 -25.68 -21.55 -13.23
CA LEU A 166 -24.23 -21.61 -13.18
C LEU A 166 -23.76 -21.03 -11.85
N LEU A 167 -22.79 -21.72 -11.23
CA LEU A 167 -22.36 -21.46 -9.87
C LEU A 167 -20.90 -21.02 -9.84
N THR A 168 -20.65 -19.98 -9.06
CA THR A 168 -19.31 -19.63 -8.58
C THR A 168 -19.24 -19.79 -7.07
N ARG A 169 -18.13 -20.36 -6.59
CA ARG A 169 -17.84 -20.63 -5.19
C ARG A 169 -16.45 -20.14 -4.84
N ILE A 170 -16.32 -19.37 -3.77
CA ILE A 170 -15.03 -19.05 -3.16
C ILE A 170 -15.00 -19.68 -1.76
N GLN A 171 -13.91 -20.39 -1.47
CA GLN A 171 -13.64 -20.96 -0.15
C GLN A 171 -12.37 -20.36 0.45
N TYR A 172 -12.50 -19.71 1.59
CA TYR A 172 -11.37 -19.27 2.42
C TYR A 172 -11.04 -20.33 3.47
N PHE A 173 -9.87 -20.94 3.36
CA PHE A 173 -9.28 -21.82 4.36
C PHE A 173 -8.48 -20.97 5.34
N LEU A 174 -9.10 -20.68 6.48
CA LEU A 174 -8.58 -19.80 7.50
C LEU A 174 -7.88 -20.61 8.59
N SER A 175 -6.55 -20.59 8.56
CA SER A 175 -5.74 -21.15 9.63
C SER A 175 -5.58 -20.10 10.74
N VAL A 176 -6.22 -20.33 11.88
CA VAL A 176 -6.08 -19.46 13.05
C VAL A 176 -4.71 -19.69 13.68
N VAL A 177 -3.94 -18.62 13.78
CA VAL A 177 -2.60 -18.64 14.36
C VAL A 177 -2.69 -18.05 15.78
N PRO A 178 -2.56 -18.88 16.83
CA PRO A 178 -2.56 -18.40 18.20
C PRO A 178 -1.31 -17.57 18.48
N VAL A 179 -1.47 -16.53 19.29
CA VAL A 179 -0.32 -15.74 19.77
C VAL A 179 0.33 -16.50 20.92
N PRO A 180 1.60 -16.92 20.82
CA PRO A 180 2.27 -17.59 21.93
C PRO A 180 2.31 -16.72 23.18
N GLU A 181 2.37 -17.34 24.36
CA GLU A 181 2.52 -16.60 25.60
C GLU A 181 3.76 -15.69 25.53
N GLU A 182 3.68 -14.51 26.12
CA GLU A 182 4.74 -13.51 26.02
C GLU A 182 6.13 -14.03 26.45
N LYS A 183 6.19 -14.93 27.43
CA LYS A 183 7.45 -15.53 27.91
C LYS A 183 8.09 -16.48 26.91
N GLU A 184 7.31 -17.03 25.97
CA GLU A 184 7.75 -17.97 24.94
C GLU A 184 8.12 -17.26 23.63
N ARG A 185 7.68 -16.00 23.47
CA ARG A 185 7.99 -15.19 22.29
C ARG A 185 9.45 -14.75 22.29
N LEU A 186 10.05 -14.80 21.09
CA LEU A 186 11.34 -14.23 20.78
C LEU A 186 11.26 -12.70 20.83
N ALA A 187 12.37 -12.03 21.16
CA ALA A 187 12.35 -10.59 21.40
C ALA A 187 12.07 -9.79 20.12
N LEU A 188 12.80 -10.07 19.05
CA LEU A 188 12.83 -9.25 17.84
C LEU A 188 13.12 -10.10 16.61
N VAL A 189 12.50 -9.75 15.49
CA VAL A 189 12.94 -10.12 14.14
C VAL A 189 13.21 -8.87 13.34
N LEU A 190 14.29 -8.88 12.57
CA LEU A 190 14.56 -7.92 11.51
C LEU A 190 14.10 -8.54 10.19
N ILE A 191 13.25 -7.81 9.47
CA ILE A 191 12.90 -8.11 8.09
C ILE A 191 13.68 -7.12 7.24
N ASP A 192 14.69 -7.64 6.53
CA ASP A 192 15.37 -6.89 5.48
C ASP A 192 14.65 -7.11 4.16
N ASP A 193 13.92 -6.08 3.75
CA ASP A 193 13.13 -6.02 2.54
C ASP A 193 13.61 -4.86 1.64
N VAL A 194 14.90 -4.52 1.76
CA VAL A 194 15.57 -3.60 0.86
C VAL A 194 16.28 -4.43 -0.23
N PRO A 195 15.88 -4.30 -1.51
CA PRO A 195 16.57 -5.02 -2.57
C PRO A 195 17.88 -4.31 -2.94
N ASP A 196 19.00 -4.81 -2.43
CA ASP A 196 20.30 -4.14 -2.46
C ASP A 196 21.54 -5.05 -2.57
N VAL A 197 21.37 -6.37 -2.81
CA VAL A 197 22.48 -7.30 -3.09
C VAL A 197 23.48 -6.76 -4.12
N ASN A 198 22.96 -6.04 -5.14
CA ASN A 198 23.77 -5.43 -6.20
C ASN A 198 23.72 -3.90 -6.20
N SER A 199 23.31 -3.27 -5.10
CA SER A 199 23.30 -1.81 -5.06
C SER A 199 24.73 -1.26 -5.07
N ASN A 200 24.89 -0.15 -5.79
CA ASN A 200 26.18 0.53 -6.02
C ASN A 200 26.08 2.04 -5.74
N GLY A 201 25.10 2.43 -4.91
CA GLY A 201 24.93 3.79 -4.43
C GLY A 201 25.83 4.09 -3.22
N TRP A 202 25.68 5.30 -2.70
CA TRP A 202 26.38 5.78 -1.49
C TRP A 202 27.87 5.46 -1.48
N ASN A 203 28.54 5.78 -2.59
CA ASN A 203 29.95 5.49 -2.72
C ASN A 203 30.81 6.37 -1.81
N ASN A 204 31.82 5.76 -1.19
CA ASN A 204 32.84 6.48 -0.45
C ASN A 204 33.72 7.38 -1.35
N SER A 205 34.68 8.11 -0.76
CA SER A 205 35.55 9.05 -1.50
C SER A 205 36.42 8.41 -2.58
N SER A 206 36.72 7.11 -2.48
CA SER A 206 37.46 6.36 -3.50
C SER A 206 36.56 5.70 -4.56
N GLY A 207 35.23 5.77 -4.42
CA GLY A 207 34.30 5.05 -5.30
C GLY A 207 34.34 3.53 -5.14
N SER A 208 34.98 3.02 -4.09
CA SER A 208 35.34 1.60 -3.97
C SER A 208 34.44 0.82 -3.02
N ILE A 209 33.65 1.51 -2.19
CA ILE A 209 32.70 0.93 -1.25
C ILE A 209 31.35 1.59 -1.51
N ALA A 210 30.36 0.79 -1.86
CA ALA A 210 28.96 1.18 -1.93
C ALA A 210 28.30 0.88 -0.59
N TYR A 211 27.99 1.92 0.20
CA TYR A 211 27.41 1.74 1.54
C TYR A 211 25.94 1.32 1.51
N ASP A 212 25.27 1.42 0.38
CA ASP A 212 23.92 0.90 0.23
C ASP A 212 23.87 -0.57 -0.19
N ASN A 213 25.02 -1.24 -0.31
CA ASN A 213 25.10 -2.66 -0.61
C ASN A 213 24.71 -3.52 0.61
N ASP A 214 24.02 -4.63 0.36
CA ASP A 214 23.60 -5.66 1.32
C ASP A 214 24.64 -5.94 2.42
N ILE A 215 25.91 -6.20 2.04
CA ILE A 215 26.97 -6.55 3.00
C ILE A 215 27.21 -5.44 4.05
N GLN A 216 27.14 -4.17 3.63
CA GLN A 216 27.35 -3.04 4.54
C GLN A 216 26.15 -2.79 5.45
N ARG A 217 24.94 -3.00 4.92
CA ARG A 217 23.68 -2.87 5.66
C ARG A 217 23.50 -4.00 6.67
N ASP A 218 23.72 -5.24 6.25
CA ASP A 218 23.77 -6.42 7.12
C ASP A 218 24.73 -6.18 8.30
N ALA A 219 25.96 -5.72 8.02
CA ALA A 219 26.95 -5.45 9.05
C ALA A 219 26.50 -4.35 10.05
N PHE A 220 25.80 -3.32 9.57
CA PHE A 220 25.22 -2.30 10.45
C PHE A 220 24.12 -2.88 11.34
N TRP A 221 23.19 -3.65 10.78
CA TRP A 221 22.12 -4.25 11.56
C TRP A 221 22.64 -5.27 12.57
N ASP A 222 23.62 -6.09 12.19
CA ASP A 222 24.32 -7.00 13.10
C ASP A 222 24.98 -6.24 14.26
N ASP A 223 25.67 -5.14 13.98
CA ASP A 223 26.27 -4.32 15.03
C ASP A 223 25.21 -3.66 15.93
N VAL A 224 24.09 -3.19 15.38
CA VAL A 224 23.03 -2.57 16.18
C VAL A 224 22.34 -3.60 17.08
N LEU A 225 22.00 -4.77 16.53
CA LEU A 225 21.10 -5.75 17.14
C LEU A 225 21.80 -6.87 17.91
N ALA A 226 22.94 -7.36 17.43
CA ALA A 226 23.62 -8.52 18.01
C ALA A 226 24.81 -8.16 18.92
N SER A 227 25.43 -6.98 18.75
CA SER A 227 26.59 -6.58 19.57
C SER A 227 26.21 -6.17 21.02
N SER A 228 27.19 -5.88 21.88
CA SER A 228 26.95 -5.38 23.25
C SER A 228 26.07 -4.12 23.22
N GLY A 229 25.07 -4.07 24.10
CA GLY A 229 23.98 -3.09 24.08
C GLY A 229 22.85 -3.39 23.09
N GLY A 230 22.93 -4.48 22.31
CA GLY A 230 21.90 -4.94 21.37
C GLY A 230 20.77 -5.70 22.06
N VAL A 231 19.94 -6.41 21.30
CA VAL A 231 18.79 -7.15 21.86
C VAL A 231 19.24 -8.51 22.42
N SER A 232 18.84 -8.79 23.66
CA SER A 232 19.19 -10.03 24.33
C SER A 232 18.69 -11.26 23.57
N ARG A 233 19.60 -12.21 23.33
CA ARG A 233 19.35 -13.47 22.59
C ARG A 233 18.94 -13.31 21.12
N PHE A 234 19.12 -12.12 20.54
CA PHE A 234 19.01 -11.92 19.11
C PHE A 234 20.11 -12.73 18.40
N SER A 235 19.76 -13.38 17.30
CA SER A 235 20.67 -14.19 16.49
C SER A 235 20.41 -13.92 15.02
N THR A 236 21.42 -13.40 14.31
CA THR A 236 21.32 -13.09 12.88
C THR A 236 20.80 -14.28 12.07
N ASP A 237 21.34 -15.48 12.29
CA ASP A 237 20.93 -16.70 11.57
C ASP A 237 19.45 -17.11 11.75
N ARG A 238 18.77 -16.63 12.80
CA ARG A 238 17.41 -17.04 13.17
C ARG A 238 16.39 -15.91 13.05
N ASP A 239 16.82 -14.70 13.41
CA ASP A 239 15.97 -13.54 13.65
C ASP A 239 16.14 -12.46 12.58
N VAL A 240 16.82 -12.79 11.47
CA VAL A 240 16.83 -11.97 10.25
C VAL A 240 16.12 -12.73 9.15
N ILE A 241 15.15 -12.05 8.53
CA ILE A 241 14.49 -12.50 7.30
C ILE A 241 14.98 -11.57 6.20
N ASP A 242 15.89 -12.06 5.37
CA ASP A 242 16.33 -11.38 4.15
C ASP A 242 15.41 -11.82 3.00
N ASN A 243 14.61 -10.89 2.49
CA ASN A 243 13.64 -11.17 1.44
C ASN A 243 14.28 -11.49 0.09
N GLU A 244 15.46 -10.96 -0.22
CA GLU A 244 16.18 -11.29 -1.46
C GLU A 244 16.69 -12.74 -1.44
N ARG A 245 16.93 -13.30 -0.25
CA ARG A 245 17.34 -14.71 -0.06
C ARG A 245 16.16 -15.67 0.18
N LEU A 246 15.07 -15.20 0.78
CA LEU A 246 13.93 -16.02 1.25
C LEU A 246 12.61 -15.67 0.56
N ILE A 247 12.60 -15.59 -0.77
CA ILE A 247 11.41 -15.25 -1.55
C ILE A 247 10.21 -16.14 -1.16
N GLY A 248 9.20 -15.51 -0.55
CA GLY A 248 7.83 -16.03 -0.48
C GLY A 248 7.51 -17.13 0.54
N ASN A 249 8.39 -17.45 1.50
CA ASN A 249 8.15 -18.56 2.44
C ASN A 249 7.77 -18.14 3.87
N TRP A 250 7.38 -16.89 4.09
CA TRP A 250 7.06 -16.39 5.43
C TRP A 250 5.82 -15.49 5.42
N GLY A 251 5.16 -15.40 6.58
CA GLY A 251 3.99 -14.54 6.77
C GLY A 251 3.58 -14.43 8.23
N TYR A 252 2.28 -14.19 8.47
CA TYR A 252 1.75 -13.96 9.82
C TYR A 252 2.09 -15.07 10.83
N ARG A 253 2.11 -16.34 10.39
CA ARG A 253 2.48 -17.48 11.23
C ARG A 253 3.91 -17.40 11.76
N ASP A 254 4.84 -16.86 10.97
CA ASP A 254 6.26 -16.84 11.31
C ASP A 254 6.59 -15.68 12.24
N ILE A 255 5.96 -14.54 12.04
CA ILE A 255 6.25 -13.32 12.81
C ILE A 255 5.58 -13.30 14.18
N VAL A 256 4.45 -14.01 14.37
CA VAL A 256 3.65 -13.91 15.61
C VAL A 256 4.43 -14.39 16.84
N ARG A 257 5.47 -15.20 16.62
CA ARG A 257 6.38 -15.69 17.66
C ARG A 257 7.32 -14.60 18.20
N TYR A 258 7.33 -13.41 17.62
CA TYR A 258 8.16 -12.28 18.05
C TYR A 258 7.34 -11.24 18.83
N LYS A 259 8.01 -10.53 19.74
CA LYS A 259 7.41 -9.41 20.50
C LYS A 259 7.45 -8.10 19.72
N SER A 260 8.45 -7.93 18.86
CA SER A 260 8.62 -6.73 18.04
C SER A 260 9.21 -7.09 16.68
N LEU A 261 8.95 -6.23 15.68
CA LEU A 261 9.52 -6.33 14.34
C LEU A 261 10.26 -5.03 14.03
N ILE A 262 11.41 -5.15 13.38
CA ILE A 262 11.94 -4.08 12.52
C ILE A 262 11.69 -4.53 11.08
N TRP A 263 11.12 -3.66 10.27
CA TRP A 263 10.99 -3.87 8.84
C TRP A 263 11.73 -2.75 8.12
N SER A 264 12.92 -3.06 7.62
CA SER A 264 13.64 -2.18 6.71
C SER A 264 13.16 -2.47 5.30
N ALA A 265 12.62 -1.48 4.60
CA ALA A 265 12.22 -1.67 3.21
C ALA A 265 12.40 -0.41 2.39
N ARG A 266 12.55 -0.63 1.09
CA ARG A 266 12.51 0.42 0.08
C ARG A 266 11.38 0.13 -0.90
N ARG A 267 10.72 1.17 -1.41
CA ARG A 267 9.80 0.98 -2.53
C ARG A 267 10.52 0.41 -3.74
N HIS A 268 10.24 -0.85 -4.06
CA HIS A 268 10.79 -1.56 -5.20
C HIS A 268 9.89 -2.74 -5.54
N SER A 269 9.77 -3.13 -6.81
CA SER A 269 8.89 -4.25 -7.22
C SER A 269 9.33 -5.62 -6.68
N LEU A 270 10.60 -5.73 -6.23
CA LEU A 270 11.11 -6.94 -5.57
C LEU A 270 10.88 -6.95 -4.05
N SER A 271 10.44 -5.83 -3.45
CA SER A 271 10.11 -5.81 -2.02
C SER A 271 8.87 -6.68 -1.75
N TYR A 272 8.89 -7.41 -0.64
CA TYR A 272 7.76 -8.18 -0.13
C TYR A 272 6.56 -7.26 0.12
N LEU A 273 6.76 -6.11 0.75
CA LEU A 273 5.67 -5.15 0.99
C LEU A 273 5.00 -4.76 -0.34
N ALA A 274 5.79 -4.40 -1.35
CA ALA A 274 5.26 -4.00 -2.65
C ALA A 274 4.59 -5.17 -3.41
N SER A 275 5.14 -6.38 -3.31
CA SER A 275 4.58 -7.53 -4.03
C SER A 275 3.37 -8.16 -3.34
N THR A 276 3.25 -8.02 -2.01
CA THR A 276 2.25 -8.75 -1.21
C THR A 276 1.19 -7.84 -0.60
N PHE A 277 1.56 -6.64 -0.16
CA PHE A 277 0.66 -5.71 0.54
C PHE A 277 0.18 -4.54 -0.31
N GLN A 278 0.67 -4.46 -1.54
CA GLN A 278 0.22 -3.43 -2.45
C GLN A 278 -1.20 -3.79 -2.95
N PRO A 279 -2.17 -2.86 -2.84
CA PRO A 279 -3.47 -3.05 -3.45
C PRO A 279 -3.32 -3.18 -4.97
N SER A 280 -4.29 -3.82 -5.61
CA SER A 280 -4.30 -3.98 -7.07
C SER A 280 -5.60 -3.46 -7.67
N ILE A 281 -5.67 -3.37 -9.00
CA ILE A 281 -6.92 -3.05 -9.71
C ILE A 281 -7.27 -4.24 -10.57
N TYR A 282 -8.48 -4.75 -10.37
CA TYR A 282 -9.06 -5.72 -11.28
C TYR A 282 -9.81 -4.98 -12.39
N ILE A 283 -9.49 -5.31 -13.64
CA ILE A 283 -10.11 -4.72 -14.82
C ILE A 283 -11.00 -5.76 -15.46
N THR A 284 -12.31 -5.46 -15.53
CA THR A 284 -13.25 -6.25 -16.34
C THR A 284 -13.22 -5.75 -17.78
N VAL A 285 -13.35 -6.68 -18.73
CA VAL A 285 -13.36 -6.38 -20.16
C VAL A 285 -14.59 -6.95 -20.85
N ASP A 286 -15.12 -6.25 -21.85
CA ASP A 286 -16.23 -6.74 -22.67
C ASP A 286 -15.77 -7.84 -23.64
N ALA A 287 -16.72 -8.39 -24.42
CA ALA A 287 -16.44 -9.41 -25.43
C ALA A 287 -15.44 -8.96 -26.52
N ASN A 288 -15.20 -7.65 -26.67
CA ASN A 288 -14.24 -7.08 -27.61
C ASN A 288 -12.88 -6.77 -26.94
N GLY A 289 -12.74 -7.04 -25.64
CA GLY A 289 -11.53 -6.72 -24.86
C GLY A 289 -11.46 -5.26 -24.41
N ASN A 290 -12.53 -4.48 -24.53
CA ASN A 290 -12.56 -3.10 -24.03
C ASN A 290 -12.77 -3.12 -22.51
N GLU A 291 -12.04 -2.28 -21.80
CA GLU A 291 -12.24 -2.05 -20.36
C GLU A 291 -13.68 -1.57 -20.08
N VAL A 292 -14.38 -2.26 -19.17
CA VAL A 292 -15.77 -1.94 -18.77
C VAL A 292 -15.81 -1.32 -17.38
N ARG A 293 -15.15 -1.95 -16.40
CA ARG A 293 -15.15 -1.53 -14.99
C ARG A 293 -13.80 -1.79 -14.35
N ARG A 294 -13.29 -0.81 -13.61
CA ARG A 294 -12.16 -0.94 -12.67
C ARG A 294 -12.67 -1.23 -11.28
N ILE A 295 -12.10 -2.22 -10.63
CA ILE A 295 -12.45 -2.62 -9.28
C ILE A 295 -11.18 -2.54 -8.43
N PRO A 296 -11.03 -1.50 -7.60
CA PRO A 296 -9.95 -1.44 -6.62
C PRO A 296 -10.05 -2.64 -5.68
N THR A 297 -8.95 -3.35 -5.50
CA THR A 297 -8.83 -4.50 -4.59
C THR A 297 -7.97 -4.12 -3.40
N GLU A 298 -8.43 -4.45 -2.21
CA GLU A 298 -7.63 -4.35 -0.99
C GLU A 298 -6.65 -5.52 -0.92
N ALA A 299 -5.43 -5.27 -0.47
CA ALA A 299 -4.46 -6.33 -0.19
C ALA A 299 -4.64 -6.91 1.22
N TYR A 300 -4.25 -8.17 1.38
CA TYR A 300 -4.14 -8.81 2.69
C TYR A 300 -2.91 -8.28 3.44
N VAL A 301 -3.09 -7.28 4.31
CA VAL A 301 -2.01 -6.69 5.09
C VAL A 301 -2.02 -7.22 6.52
N TRP A 302 -1.45 -8.41 6.73
CA TRP A 302 -1.42 -9.06 8.04
C TRP A 302 -0.67 -8.26 9.13
N LEU A 303 0.11 -7.25 8.73
CA LEU A 303 0.83 -6.38 9.67
C LEU A 303 -0.12 -5.61 10.58
N GLU A 304 -1.32 -5.27 10.09
CA GLU A 304 -2.37 -4.64 10.92
C GLU A 304 -2.80 -5.56 12.06
N ALA A 305 -2.99 -6.86 11.78
CA ALA A 305 -3.35 -7.84 12.80
C ALA A 305 -2.21 -8.04 13.82
N TYR A 306 -0.95 -8.03 13.37
CA TYR A 306 0.21 -8.09 14.24
C TYR A 306 0.28 -6.89 15.19
N GLN A 307 0.13 -5.66 14.68
CA GLN A 307 0.19 -4.44 15.51
C GLN A 307 -0.95 -4.38 16.53
N ARG A 308 -2.14 -4.84 16.15
CA ARG A 308 -3.30 -4.82 17.05
C ARG A 308 -3.17 -5.83 18.18
N ASN A 309 -2.68 -7.04 17.88
CA ASN A 309 -2.85 -8.19 18.78
C ASN A 309 -1.54 -8.75 19.35
N VAL A 310 -0.39 -8.43 18.76
CA VAL A 310 0.86 -9.13 19.05
C VAL A 310 1.89 -8.20 19.66
N GLY A 311 2.36 -7.22 18.89
CA GLY A 311 3.61 -6.56 19.20
C GLY A 311 3.80 -5.22 18.51
N ASN A 312 4.98 -4.65 18.73
CA ASN A 312 5.37 -3.37 18.16
C ASN A 312 6.10 -3.54 16.83
N VAL A 313 5.96 -2.55 15.96
CA VAL A 313 6.61 -2.50 14.65
C VAL A 313 7.41 -1.22 14.54
N LEU A 314 8.66 -1.33 14.08
CA LEU A 314 9.44 -0.24 13.53
C LEU A 314 9.52 -0.42 12.01
N LEU A 315 8.78 0.39 11.27
CA LEU A 315 8.87 0.47 9.81
C LEU A 315 9.93 1.51 9.45
N ALA A 316 10.94 1.17 8.67
CA ALA A 316 12.00 2.09 8.29
C ALA A 316 12.39 1.97 6.81
N GLY A 317 12.72 3.09 6.20
CA GLY A 317 13.32 3.15 4.87
C GLY A 317 12.63 4.12 3.92
N SER A 318 13.31 4.39 2.81
CA SER A 318 12.83 5.32 1.77
C SER A 318 11.58 4.74 1.08
N GLY A 319 10.50 5.51 0.99
CA GLY A 319 9.30 5.00 0.31
C GLY A 319 8.43 4.08 1.16
N ILE A 320 8.70 3.91 2.47
CA ILE A 320 8.15 2.79 3.25
C ILE A 320 6.62 2.69 3.22
N VAL A 321 5.93 3.83 3.33
CA VAL A 321 4.46 3.91 3.31
C VAL A 321 3.88 3.71 1.90
N GLN A 322 4.66 3.96 0.85
CA GLN A 322 4.20 3.79 -0.53
C GLN A 322 4.17 2.33 -1.00
N ASN A 323 4.85 1.42 -0.30
CA ASN A 323 4.69 -0.01 -0.59
C ASN A 323 3.23 -0.46 -0.45
N PHE A 324 2.40 0.31 0.27
CA PHE A 324 0.97 0.09 0.43
C PHE A 324 0.11 0.89 -0.56
N HIS A 325 0.71 1.57 -1.54
CA HIS A 325 -0.01 2.34 -2.55
C HIS A 325 -0.03 1.56 -3.85
N PHE A 326 -1.20 1.35 -4.45
CA PHE A 326 -1.24 0.71 -5.76
C PHE A 326 -0.61 1.58 -6.84
N VAL A 327 -0.17 0.95 -7.92
CA VAL A 327 0.34 1.64 -9.12
C VAL A 327 -0.75 1.58 -10.18
N PHE A 328 -1.49 2.67 -10.36
CA PHE A 328 -2.33 2.84 -11.55
C PHE A 328 -1.40 2.93 -12.77
N ASN A 329 -1.30 1.97 -13.69
CA ASN A 329 -0.67 2.17 -15.02
C ASN A 329 0.68 2.95 -15.08
N ASN A 330 1.54 2.83 -14.06
CA ASN A 330 2.72 3.71 -13.85
C ASN A 330 2.43 5.22 -13.73
N THR A 331 1.16 5.61 -13.59
CA THR A 331 0.69 6.93 -13.20
C THR A 331 1.34 7.34 -11.87
N PRO A 332 2.13 8.41 -11.87
CA PRO A 332 2.75 8.89 -10.66
C PRO A 332 1.73 9.61 -9.78
N TRP A 333 1.95 9.53 -8.47
CA TRP A 333 1.12 10.14 -7.45
C TRP A 333 1.43 11.64 -7.32
N LEU A 334 0.40 12.46 -7.13
CA LEU A 334 0.52 13.84 -6.68
C LEU A 334 0.63 13.86 -5.17
N TYR A 335 1.62 14.56 -4.64
CA TYR A 335 1.83 14.70 -3.21
C TYR A 335 1.37 16.07 -2.69
N PRO A 336 0.97 16.17 -1.41
CA PRO A 336 0.79 15.06 -0.45
C PRO A 336 -0.36 14.13 -0.86
N VAL A 337 -0.18 12.83 -0.64
CA VAL A 337 -1.26 11.85 -0.79
C VAL A 337 -2.18 11.99 0.42
N ILE A 338 -3.46 12.26 0.16
CA ILE A 338 -4.48 12.44 1.18
C ILE A 338 -5.40 11.22 1.12
N TYR A 339 -5.37 10.40 2.17
CA TYR A 339 -6.08 9.13 2.20
C TYR A 339 -7.59 9.31 2.34
N ASN A 340 -8.03 10.37 3.02
CA ASN A 340 -9.44 10.71 3.18
C ASN A 340 -9.86 11.81 2.20
N ASN A 341 -9.64 11.57 0.91
CA ASN A 341 -9.99 12.47 -0.19
C ASN A 341 -10.52 11.65 -1.36
N ASP A 342 -11.50 12.19 -2.06
CA ASP A 342 -12.13 11.56 -3.23
C ASP A 342 -11.78 12.23 -4.57
N ASP A 343 -10.87 13.20 -4.58
CA ASP A 343 -10.49 13.88 -5.81
C ASP A 343 -10.09 12.90 -6.91
N GLU A 344 -10.61 13.11 -8.12
CA GLU A 344 -10.30 12.31 -9.29
C GLU A 344 -8.86 12.49 -9.78
N ASP A 345 -8.43 11.63 -10.71
CA ASP A 345 -7.14 11.76 -11.38
C ASP A 345 -6.98 13.14 -12.04
N PHE A 346 -5.83 13.76 -11.83
CA PHE A 346 -5.46 15.01 -12.46
C PHE A 346 -4.81 14.74 -13.81
N GLN A 347 -5.34 15.33 -14.89
CA GLN A 347 -4.71 15.26 -16.21
C GLN A 347 -3.71 16.40 -16.37
N CYS A 348 -2.44 16.07 -16.60
CA CYS A 348 -1.36 17.03 -16.83
C CYS A 348 -0.63 16.70 -18.14
N ALA A 349 -0.64 17.63 -19.11
CA ALA A 349 0.04 17.45 -20.40
C ALA A 349 -0.33 16.14 -21.15
N GLY A 350 -1.54 15.62 -20.95
CA GLY A 350 -2.02 14.37 -21.55
C GLY A 350 -1.63 13.11 -20.75
N GLU A 351 -0.95 13.25 -19.61
CA GLU A 351 -0.67 12.18 -18.67
C GLU A 351 -1.59 12.29 -17.44
N GLY A 352 -2.24 11.18 -17.07
CA GLY A 352 -2.96 11.09 -15.80
C GLY A 352 -1.99 11.08 -14.61
N ARG A 353 -2.46 11.61 -13.47
CA ARG A 353 -1.76 11.68 -12.18
C ARG A 353 -2.75 11.37 -11.06
N GLY A 354 -2.40 10.47 -10.15
CA GLY A 354 -3.30 10.11 -9.04
C GLY A 354 -3.23 11.15 -7.92
N MET A 355 -4.35 11.80 -7.58
CA MET A 355 -4.43 12.72 -6.42
C MET A 355 -4.98 12.05 -5.17
N SER A 356 -5.76 11.00 -5.37
CA SER A 356 -6.39 10.23 -4.32
C SER A 356 -6.48 8.78 -4.76
N PHE A 357 -6.83 7.91 -3.82
CA PHE A 357 -7.11 6.52 -4.10
C PHE A 357 -8.48 6.30 -4.77
N GLY A 358 -9.23 7.39 -5.00
CA GLY A 358 -10.56 7.38 -5.56
C GLY A 358 -11.63 6.96 -4.55
N ILE A 359 -12.84 6.80 -5.09
CA ILE A 359 -13.97 6.23 -4.37
C ILE A 359 -14.17 4.80 -4.83
N ARG A 360 -14.45 3.92 -3.86
CA ARG A 360 -15.09 2.64 -4.12
C ARG A 360 -16.60 2.82 -3.95
N GLU A 361 -17.33 2.60 -5.03
CA GLU A 361 -18.79 2.52 -5.00
C GLU A 361 -19.19 1.05 -4.84
N GLU A 362 -19.96 0.78 -3.80
CA GLU A 362 -20.59 -0.50 -3.52
C GLU A 362 -21.88 -0.63 -4.35
N ASP A 363 -22.39 -1.84 -4.55
CA ASP A 363 -23.54 -2.05 -5.44
C ASP A 363 -24.88 -1.58 -4.83
N ASP A 364 -24.91 -1.28 -3.52
CA ASP A 364 -26.01 -0.55 -2.86
C ASP A 364 -25.93 0.98 -3.10
N GLY A 365 -24.91 1.45 -3.83
CA GLY A 365 -24.62 2.85 -4.11
C GLY A 365 -23.82 3.55 -3.01
N THR A 366 -23.43 2.84 -1.95
CA THR A 366 -22.58 3.39 -0.89
C THR A 366 -21.21 3.76 -1.46
N ARG A 367 -20.73 4.95 -1.13
CA ARG A 367 -19.44 5.47 -1.62
C ARG A 367 -18.46 5.54 -0.45
N THR A 368 -17.39 4.75 -0.54
CA THR A 368 -16.30 4.72 0.45
C THR A 368 -15.04 5.31 -0.16
N ILE A 369 -14.40 6.23 0.56
CA ILE A 369 -13.11 6.77 0.12
C ILE A 369 -12.05 5.67 0.26
N PHE A 370 -11.52 5.18 -0.86
CA PHE A 370 -10.68 3.97 -0.89
C PHE A 370 -9.36 4.15 -0.13
N GLY A 371 -8.86 5.37 -0.02
CA GLY A 371 -7.65 5.69 0.74
C GLY A 371 -7.80 5.42 2.24
N THR A 372 -9.01 5.54 2.79
CA THR A 372 -9.29 5.24 4.20
C THR A 372 -9.22 3.75 4.53
N LEU A 373 -9.23 2.90 3.49
CA LEU A 373 -9.09 1.46 3.63
C LEU A 373 -7.62 1.02 3.59
N GLN A 374 -6.69 1.93 3.29
CA GLN A 374 -5.27 1.59 3.16
C GLN A 374 -4.60 1.43 4.52
N TYR A 375 -3.64 0.51 4.59
CA TYR A 375 -2.88 0.22 5.81
C TYR A 375 -2.31 1.47 6.52
N PRO A 376 -1.69 2.44 5.83
CA PRO A 376 -1.16 3.64 6.49
C PRO A 376 -2.24 4.49 7.18
N TYR A 377 -3.45 4.51 6.62
CA TYR A 377 -4.58 5.15 7.27
C TYR A 377 -5.05 4.30 8.45
N ARG A 378 -5.40 3.03 8.23
CA ARG A 378 -6.06 2.19 9.24
C ARG A 378 -5.20 1.86 10.46
N ALA A 379 -3.93 1.56 10.22
CA ALA A 379 -3.02 0.99 11.21
C ALA A 379 -1.96 1.97 11.70
N LEU A 380 -1.61 2.99 10.90
CA LEU A 380 -0.63 4.01 11.30
C LEU A 380 -1.26 5.35 11.70
N GLY A 381 -2.54 5.61 11.41
CA GLY A 381 -3.19 6.87 11.79
C GLY A 381 -2.75 8.07 10.95
N ILE A 382 -2.23 7.84 9.74
CA ILE A 382 -1.75 8.88 8.82
C ILE A 382 -2.91 9.31 7.92
N ALA A 383 -3.35 10.57 7.99
CA ALA A 383 -4.43 11.10 7.14
C ALA A 383 -3.91 11.68 5.83
N ALA A 384 -2.71 12.26 5.85
CA ALA A 384 -2.01 12.75 4.66
C ALA A 384 -0.50 12.62 4.84
N SER A 385 0.22 12.24 3.79
CA SER A 385 1.69 12.20 3.80
C SER A 385 2.32 12.52 2.44
N SER A 386 3.42 13.26 2.50
CA SER A 386 4.37 13.57 1.41
C SER A 386 5.80 13.16 1.74
N MET A 387 6.00 12.48 2.88
CA MET A 387 7.29 12.41 3.60
C MET A 387 8.00 11.07 3.45
N PHE A 388 7.34 10.13 2.80
CA PHE A 388 7.73 8.74 2.71
C PHE A 388 7.85 8.34 1.25
N THR A 389 8.34 9.25 0.39
CA THR A 389 8.42 9.04 -1.05
C THR A 389 9.87 8.80 -1.49
N PRO A 390 10.13 7.92 -2.49
CA PRO A 390 11.42 7.79 -3.15
C PRO A 390 11.53 8.85 -4.25
N GLY A 391 12.74 9.34 -4.52
CA GLY A 391 12.98 10.40 -5.50
C GLY A 391 12.88 10.03 -6.99
N ASN A 392 12.22 8.93 -7.35
CA ASN A 392 11.98 8.57 -8.76
C ASN A 392 10.68 9.15 -9.35
N PHE A 393 10.04 10.11 -8.68
CA PHE A 393 8.80 10.70 -9.18
C PHE A 393 9.03 12.07 -9.83
N TYR A 394 8.56 12.19 -11.07
CA TYR A 394 8.69 13.40 -11.87
C TYR A 394 7.84 14.54 -11.28
N TYR A 395 8.52 15.56 -10.76
CA TYR A 395 7.99 16.71 -10.03
C TYR A 395 7.20 17.75 -10.88
N SER A 396 5.95 18.00 -10.47
CA SER A 396 5.07 19.18 -10.62
C SER A 396 4.32 19.49 -11.93
N PRO A 397 2.96 19.63 -11.85
CA PRO A 397 2.05 20.09 -12.90
C PRO A 397 1.67 21.58 -12.85
N THR A 398 2.26 22.42 -11.97
CA THR A 398 1.94 23.88 -12.03
C THR A 398 2.40 24.54 -13.34
N LEU A 399 3.22 23.85 -14.13
CA LEU A 399 3.60 24.18 -15.49
C LEU A 399 3.56 22.89 -16.31
N CYS A 400 2.54 22.71 -17.15
CA CYS A 400 2.63 21.77 -18.28
C CYS A 400 3.70 22.27 -19.29
N GLY A 401 4.96 22.42 -18.85
CA GLY A 401 6.08 23.05 -19.55
C GLY A 401 7.42 22.37 -19.23
N SER A 402 8.40 22.54 -20.12
CA SER A 402 9.66 21.79 -20.18
C SER A 402 10.51 21.87 -18.90
N GLY A 403 10.49 20.84 -18.03
CA GLY A 403 11.58 20.31 -17.18
C GLY A 403 12.43 21.23 -16.28
N THR A 404 12.30 22.55 -16.38
CA THR A 404 13.27 23.55 -15.91
C THR A 404 12.88 24.17 -14.57
N THR A 405 11.66 23.91 -14.11
CA THR A 405 11.12 24.34 -12.81
C THR A 405 11.10 23.23 -11.76
N HIS A 406 11.58 22.04 -12.12
CA HIS A 406 11.60 20.87 -11.25
C HIS A 406 12.57 21.08 -10.08
N ARG A 407 12.28 20.42 -8.97
CA ARG A 407 13.24 20.29 -7.89
C ARG A 407 14.42 19.48 -8.37
N LYS A 408 15.63 19.88 -7.97
CA LYS A 408 16.84 19.11 -8.25
C LYS A 408 17.40 18.56 -6.95
N GLN A 409 17.88 17.33 -7.03
CA GLN A 409 18.58 16.56 -5.98
C GLN A 409 19.56 17.33 -5.15
N ASN A 410 20.28 18.22 -5.81
CA ASN A 410 21.30 19.03 -5.20
C ASN A 410 20.77 19.91 -4.04
N CYS A 411 19.45 20.12 -3.93
CA CYS A 411 18.85 20.97 -2.91
C CYS A 411 17.95 20.28 -1.87
N VAL A 412 17.42 19.09 -2.15
CA VAL A 412 16.36 18.47 -1.29
C VAL A 412 16.78 17.18 -0.60
N GLY A 413 17.98 16.66 -0.87
CA GLY A 413 18.50 15.52 -0.11
C GLY A 413 18.61 15.85 1.38
N THR A 414 18.11 14.97 2.24
CA THR A 414 18.20 15.12 3.70
C THR A 414 19.68 15.07 4.12
N LYS A 415 20.13 16.05 4.89
CA LYS A 415 21.50 16.13 5.41
C LYS A 415 21.59 15.75 6.88
N ALA A 416 20.51 15.99 7.63
CA ALA A 416 20.38 15.52 9.00
C ALA A 416 18.92 15.26 9.34
N ILE A 417 18.71 14.45 10.37
CA ILE A 417 17.44 14.38 11.08
C ILE A 417 17.58 15.14 12.40
N ILE A 418 16.53 15.86 12.77
CA ILE A 418 16.45 16.65 14.00
C ILE A 418 15.36 16.03 14.87
N LEU A 419 15.71 15.71 16.11
CA LEU A 419 14.77 15.22 17.11
C LEU A 419 13.76 16.32 17.40
N ASP A 420 12.48 15.99 17.30
CA ASP A 420 11.42 16.95 17.57
C ASP A 420 11.53 17.45 19.02
N PRO A 421 11.54 18.78 19.27
CA PRO A 421 11.72 19.31 20.62
C PRO A 421 10.61 18.89 21.60
N GLU A 422 9.36 18.79 21.14
CA GLU A 422 8.23 18.38 21.98
C GLU A 422 8.41 16.91 22.37
N PHE A 423 8.66 16.06 21.38
CA PHE A 423 8.96 14.63 21.59
C PHE A 423 10.14 14.41 22.54
N LYS A 424 11.24 15.15 22.32
CA LYS A 424 12.43 15.07 23.19
C LYS A 424 12.05 15.34 24.63
N SER A 425 11.30 16.42 24.87
CA SER A 425 10.94 16.87 26.21
C SER A 425 10.09 15.85 26.97
N GLU A 426 9.33 15.03 26.27
CA GLU A 426 8.43 14.04 26.84
C GLU A 426 9.09 12.67 27.04
N TYR A 427 9.86 12.18 26.05
CA TYR A 427 10.31 10.79 26.02
C TYR A 427 11.82 10.58 26.19
N VAL A 428 12.65 11.56 25.82
CA VAL A 428 14.09 11.33 25.65
C VAL A 428 14.87 11.97 26.79
N GLN A 429 15.53 11.14 27.59
CA GLN A 429 16.43 11.63 28.63
C GLN A 429 17.61 12.40 28.03
N THR A 430 18.07 13.43 28.73
CA THR A 430 19.20 14.24 28.27
C THR A 430 20.45 13.36 28.12
N GLY A 431 21.01 13.32 26.91
CA GLY A 431 22.23 12.58 26.61
C GLY A 431 22.05 11.16 26.07
N SER A 432 20.80 10.68 25.90
CA SER A 432 20.55 9.36 25.29
C SER A 432 21.15 9.24 23.88
N PHE A 433 20.93 10.26 23.05
CA PHE A 433 21.53 10.42 21.72
C PHE A 433 21.47 11.90 21.31
N ALA A 434 22.16 12.24 20.22
CA ALA A 434 22.22 13.61 19.72
C ALA A 434 20.86 14.09 19.19
N ASP A 435 20.54 15.37 19.43
CA ASP A 435 19.33 16.03 18.90
C ASP A 435 19.36 16.20 17.39
N THR A 436 20.55 16.22 16.80
CA THR A 436 20.74 16.31 15.35
C THR A 436 21.71 15.21 14.95
N ILE A 437 21.26 14.35 14.05
CA ILE A 437 22.05 13.24 13.53
C ILE A 437 22.25 13.49 12.04
N PHE A 438 23.50 13.76 11.67
CA PHE A 438 23.88 14.00 10.29
C PHE A 438 23.94 12.69 9.50
N VAL A 439 23.76 12.79 8.18
CA VAL A 439 24.18 11.76 7.24
C VAL A 439 25.64 11.41 7.53
N TRP A 440 25.96 10.12 7.50
CA TRP A 440 27.30 9.65 7.82
C TRP A 440 28.36 10.27 6.89
N ASP A 441 29.43 10.78 7.47
CA ASP A 441 30.50 11.45 6.73
C ASP A 441 31.19 10.54 5.70
N GLN A 442 31.12 9.22 5.87
CA GLN A 442 31.63 8.28 4.86
C GLN A 442 30.77 8.26 3.60
N ILE A 443 29.47 8.52 3.73
CA ILE A 443 28.51 8.60 2.63
C ILE A 443 28.50 10.01 2.04
N ALA A 444 28.39 11.04 2.89
CA ALA A 444 28.42 12.46 2.49
C ALA A 444 29.84 13.06 2.52
N TRP A 445 30.84 12.28 2.08
CA TRP A 445 32.26 12.61 2.23
C TRP A 445 32.69 13.91 1.56
N SER A 446 32.04 14.31 0.46
CA SER A 446 32.36 15.55 -0.26
C SER A 446 32.03 16.78 0.58
N ASP A 447 30.89 16.76 1.27
CA ASP A 447 30.49 17.80 2.21
C ASP A 447 31.42 17.82 3.42
N ALA A 448 31.69 16.64 4.01
CA ALA A 448 32.56 16.51 5.17
C ALA A 448 33.98 17.01 4.90
N ALA A 449 34.56 16.64 3.75
CA ALA A 449 35.90 17.08 3.34
C ALA A 449 35.97 18.60 3.11
N THR A 450 34.93 19.19 2.52
CA THR A 450 34.87 20.63 2.28
C THR A 450 34.84 21.40 3.60
N VAL A 451 33.99 20.97 4.55
CA VAL A 451 33.90 21.59 5.88
C VAL A 451 35.20 21.39 6.67
N ALA A 452 35.81 20.21 6.63
CA ALA A 452 37.09 19.94 7.28
C ALA A 452 38.24 20.82 6.74
N GLY A 453 38.17 21.22 5.47
CA GLY A 453 39.09 22.18 4.85
C GLY A 453 38.81 23.65 5.18
N GLY A 454 37.81 23.93 6.02
CA GLY A 454 37.37 25.29 6.34
C GLY A 454 36.51 25.95 5.25
N GLY A 455 36.06 25.18 4.26
CA GLY A 455 35.16 25.66 3.21
C GLY A 455 33.68 25.42 3.54
N ILE A 456 32.80 26.02 2.74
CA ILE A 456 31.36 25.76 2.76
C ILE A 456 31.00 25.01 1.47
N PRO A 457 30.29 23.86 1.53
CA PRO A 457 29.91 23.13 0.33
C PRO A 457 29.02 23.97 -0.59
N ALA A 458 29.33 24.00 -1.90
CA ALA A 458 28.46 24.69 -2.83
C ALA A 458 27.15 23.89 -3.04
N PRO A 459 25.97 24.55 -3.04
CA PRO A 459 24.69 23.88 -3.32
C PRO A 459 24.66 23.19 -4.69
N SER A 460 25.44 23.67 -5.66
CA SER A 460 25.55 23.08 -7.00
C SER A 460 26.49 21.87 -7.07
N SER A 461 27.28 21.61 -6.03
CA SER A 461 28.18 20.45 -6.02
C SER A 461 27.35 19.17 -6.06
N PRO A 462 27.78 18.15 -6.84
CA PRO A 462 27.11 16.86 -6.85
C PRO A 462 26.97 16.34 -5.43
N TYR A 463 25.74 16.07 -5.04
CA TYR A 463 25.45 15.35 -3.81
C TYR A 463 25.29 13.89 -4.23
N SER A 464 26.19 13.02 -3.75
CA SER A 464 26.45 11.65 -4.25
C SER A 464 25.30 10.65 -4.04
N PHE A 465 24.10 11.14 -3.73
CA PHE A 465 22.90 10.35 -3.56
C PHE A 465 22.29 9.96 -4.90
N SER A 466 21.71 8.77 -4.94
CA SER A 466 20.96 8.30 -6.09
C SER A 466 19.62 9.06 -6.17
N GLN A 467 18.96 9.01 -7.33
CA GLN A 467 17.57 9.47 -7.48
C GLN A 467 16.63 8.86 -6.43
N ASN A 468 16.98 7.74 -5.80
CA ASN A 468 16.09 7.04 -4.89
C ASN A 468 16.13 7.57 -3.44
N ASP A 469 17.07 8.45 -3.12
CA ASP A 469 17.36 8.87 -1.73
C ASP A 469 16.80 10.26 -1.40
N GLU A 470 16.00 10.85 -2.29
CA GLU A 470 15.18 12.01 -1.96
C GLU A 470 13.94 11.54 -1.18
N TYR A 471 13.66 12.21 -0.07
CA TYR A 471 12.63 11.81 0.90
C TYR A 471 11.32 12.57 0.75
N TYR A 472 11.15 13.31 -0.34
CA TYR A 472 10.03 14.24 -0.41
C TYR A 472 9.64 14.67 -1.82
N ASP A 473 8.32 14.67 -2.05
CA ASP A 473 7.67 15.23 -3.22
C ASP A 473 6.83 16.48 -2.90
N TYR A 474 6.97 17.51 -3.75
CA TYR A 474 6.25 18.78 -3.56
C TYR A 474 4.75 18.59 -3.45
N ASN A 475 4.17 19.56 -2.77
CA ASN A 475 2.77 19.90 -2.79
C ASN A 475 2.33 20.36 -4.19
N GLU A 476 1.91 19.41 -5.02
CA GLU A 476 1.45 19.66 -6.39
C GLU A 476 0.04 20.24 -6.45
N THR A 477 -0.56 20.44 -5.27
CA THR A 477 -1.89 21.01 -5.07
C THR A 477 -1.78 22.31 -4.27
N ALA A 478 -2.82 23.15 -4.29
CA ALA A 478 -2.87 24.36 -3.44
C ALA A 478 -2.97 24.06 -1.92
N ARG A 479 -2.85 22.79 -1.51
CA ARG A 479 -3.23 22.32 -0.17
C ARG A 479 -2.05 22.46 0.80
N ARG A 480 -2.07 23.45 1.69
CA ARG A 480 -0.94 23.79 2.58
C ARG A 480 -0.46 22.67 3.54
N ALA A 481 -1.26 21.62 3.77
CA ALA A 481 -0.93 20.58 4.74
C ALA A 481 -0.07 19.48 4.10
N VAL A 482 1.23 19.60 4.26
CA VAL A 482 2.25 18.63 3.81
C VAL A 482 2.10 17.25 4.49
N TRP A 483 1.48 17.25 5.67
CA TRP A 483 1.16 16.07 6.45
C TRP A 483 -0.04 16.36 7.36
N SER A 484 -0.77 15.33 7.78
CA SER A 484 -1.82 15.44 8.81
C SER A 484 -2.00 14.12 9.57
N PRO A 485 -2.10 14.15 10.92
CA PRO A 485 -2.50 12.99 11.70
C PRO A 485 -4.02 12.79 11.58
N GLN A 486 -4.49 11.56 11.84
CA GLN A 486 -5.87 11.34 12.26
C GLN A 486 -6.08 11.79 13.70
N THR A 487 -7.33 11.98 14.09
CA THR A 487 -7.71 12.22 15.49
C THR A 487 -8.27 10.93 16.07
N LEU A 488 -7.69 10.47 17.19
CA LEU A 488 -8.19 9.33 17.94
C LEU A 488 -9.54 9.66 18.62
N PRO A 489 -10.32 8.66 19.06
CA PRO A 489 -11.60 8.90 19.74
C PRO A 489 -11.51 9.79 20.99
N ASP A 490 -10.34 9.85 21.63
CA ASP A 490 -10.06 10.69 22.80
C ASP A 490 -9.63 12.13 22.45
N GLY A 491 -9.59 12.48 21.17
CA GLY A 491 -9.22 13.81 20.66
C GLY A 491 -7.71 14.02 20.46
N ARG A 492 -6.86 13.06 20.84
CA ARG A 492 -5.41 13.16 20.61
C ARG A 492 -5.06 12.86 19.15
N PRO A 493 -3.92 13.36 18.64
CA PRO A 493 -3.44 12.94 17.33
C PRO A 493 -3.04 11.45 17.36
N ALA A 494 -3.38 10.72 16.29
CA ALA A 494 -3.03 9.31 16.14
C ALA A 494 -1.55 9.08 15.87
N VAL A 495 -0.83 10.13 15.45
CA VAL A 495 0.62 10.11 15.29
C VAL A 495 1.26 11.32 15.95
N GLU A 496 2.49 11.12 16.40
CA GLU A 496 3.34 12.15 16.99
C GLU A 496 4.67 12.21 16.23
N THR A 497 5.23 13.40 16.05
CA THR A 497 6.49 13.57 15.32
C THR A 497 7.68 13.27 16.22
N MET A 498 8.52 12.32 15.80
CA MET A 498 9.81 12.03 16.45
C MET A 498 10.96 12.74 15.74
N TRP A 499 11.03 12.64 14.42
CA TRP A 499 12.14 13.17 13.62
C TRP A 499 11.64 14.17 12.59
N ARG A 500 12.41 15.24 12.39
CA ARG A 500 12.22 16.25 11.35
C ARG A 500 13.40 16.27 10.39
N ALA A 501 13.15 16.51 9.11
CA ALA A 501 14.19 16.61 8.11
C ALA A 501 14.95 17.95 8.21
N MET A 502 16.27 17.89 8.04
CA MET A 502 17.11 19.03 7.71
C MET A 502 17.67 18.83 6.31
N PRO A 503 17.15 19.53 5.29
CA PRO A 503 17.65 19.45 3.92
C PRO A 503 19.07 19.99 3.81
N ARG A 504 19.87 19.41 2.90
CA ARG A 504 21.25 19.84 2.66
C ARG A 504 21.36 21.32 2.32
N TYR A 505 20.43 21.82 1.52
CA TYR A 505 20.41 23.25 1.16
C TYR A 505 20.30 24.14 2.39
N ASP A 506 19.39 23.81 3.32
CA ASP A 506 19.19 24.60 4.53
C ASP A 506 20.39 24.50 5.48
N TRP A 507 21.04 23.34 5.53
CA TRP A 507 22.30 23.18 6.25
C TRP A 507 23.43 24.05 5.67
N ILE A 508 23.60 24.10 4.35
CA ILE A 508 24.59 24.98 3.70
C ILE A 508 24.27 26.45 3.96
N LEU A 509 23.00 26.84 3.89
CA LEU A 509 22.57 28.19 4.26
C LEU A 509 22.97 28.52 5.69
N ASP A 510 22.70 27.62 6.63
CA ASP A 510 23.02 27.83 8.05
C ASP A 510 24.55 27.95 8.26
N LEU A 511 25.37 27.26 7.46
CA LEU A 511 26.82 27.46 7.45
C LEU A 511 27.23 28.87 6.96
N HIS A 512 26.65 29.38 5.88
CA HIS A 512 26.94 30.74 5.40
C HIS A 512 26.53 31.81 6.43
N LEU A 513 25.33 31.67 7.02
CA LEU A 513 24.85 32.57 8.06
C LEU A 513 25.75 32.55 9.30
N ALA A 514 26.23 31.37 9.71
CA ALA A 514 27.13 31.23 10.85
C ALA A 514 28.52 31.84 10.61
N ASN A 515 28.98 31.91 9.35
CA ASN A 515 30.26 32.50 8.97
C ASN A 515 30.19 34.01 8.65
N ALA A 516 29.02 34.64 8.82
CA ALA A 516 28.78 36.03 8.44
C ALA A 516 29.20 36.33 6.99
N ASP A 517 28.89 35.39 6.08
CA ASP A 517 29.14 35.54 4.66
C ASP A 517 28.09 36.47 4.04
N ASP A 518 28.23 37.78 4.31
CA ASP A 518 27.33 38.83 3.86
C ASP A 518 27.24 38.94 2.32
N ASP A 519 28.25 38.40 1.61
CA ASP A 519 28.34 38.38 0.15
C ASP A 519 27.69 37.12 -0.47
N PHE A 520 27.21 36.18 0.35
CA PHE A 520 26.55 34.97 -0.14
C PHE A 520 25.23 35.32 -0.85
N THR A 521 25.35 35.57 -2.14
CA THR A 521 24.22 35.76 -3.03
C THR A 521 23.88 34.41 -3.63
N TYR A 522 22.70 33.90 -3.29
CA TYR A 522 22.23 32.65 -3.87
C TYR A 522 22.33 32.66 -5.39
N PRO A 523 22.78 31.56 -6.04
CA PRO A 523 22.70 31.46 -7.48
C PRO A 523 21.22 31.59 -7.89
N VAL A 524 20.89 32.74 -8.48
CA VAL A 524 19.55 33.08 -8.99
C VAL A 524 19.16 32.13 -10.13
N THR A 525 20.13 31.42 -10.72
CA THR A 525 19.95 30.32 -11.66
C THR A 525 19.52 29.02 -10.96
N ASN A 526 18.46 29.12 -10.18
CA ASN A 526 17.56 28.08 -9.68
C ASN A 526 18.08 26.62 -9.67
N PRO A 527 19.13 26.29 -8.90
CA PRO A 527 19.58 24.91 -8.76
C PRO A 527 18.54 24.04 -8.04
N CYS A 528 17.56 24.62 -7.36
CA CYS A 528 16.59 23.89 -6.55
C CYS A 528 15.20 23.77 -7.16
N GLY A 529 14.91 24.45 -8.27
CA GLY A 529 13.53 24.63 -8.75
C GLY A 529 12.80 25.77 -8.02
N LEU A 530 11.87 26.43 -8.72
CA LEU A 530 11.21 27.66 -8.22
C LEU A 530 10.35 27.38 -6.97
N TYR A 531 9.95 26.12 -6.78
CA TYR A 531 9.03 25.67 -5.75
C TYR A 531 9.70 24.84 -4.64
N ALA A 532 11.03 24.70 -4.64
CA ALA A 532 11.72 24.09 -3.51
C ALA A 532 11.74 25.00 -2.29
N ARG A 533 11.69 26.32 -2.49
CA ARG A 533 11.95 27.32 -1.45
C ARG A 533 10.69 28.07 -1.05
N ASP A 534 10.59 28.33 0.25
CA ASP A 534 9.67 29.29 0.79
C ASP A 534 10.19 30.70 0.49
N ALA A 535 9.40 31.49 -0.23
CA ALA A 535 9.82 32.82 -0.69
C ALA A 535 10.03 33.83 0.46
N ALA A 536 9.40 33.61 1.62
CA ALA A 536 9.51 34.51 2.77
C ALA A 536 10.78 34.22 3.59
N THR A 537 11.14 32.94 3.74
CA THR A 537 12.28 32.53 4.58
C THR A 537 13.56 32.26 3.78
N GLY A 538 13.44 32.03 2.46
CA GLY A 538 14.55 31.58 1.61
C GLY A 538 15.01 30.14 1.87
N ARG A 539 14.46 29.48 2.89
CA ARG A 539 14.69 28.08 3.23
C ARG A 539 13.90 27.16 2.32
N THR A 540 14.26 25.89 2.28
CA THR A 540 13.42 24.92 1.59
C THR A 540 12.09 24.74 2.34
N THR A 541 11.04 24.42 1.59
CA THR A 541 9.73 24.01 2.13
C THR A 541 9.78 22.70 2.93
N LEU A 542 10.94 22.03 2.98
CA LEU A 542 11.16 20.73 3.63
C LEU A 542 11.87 20.85 4.95
N ASN A 543 12.40 22.03 5.26
CA ASN A 543 13.06 22.24 6.51
C ASN A 543 12.07 22.04 7.66
N GLY A 544 12.37 21.09 8.54
CA GLY A 544 11.54 20.80 9.71
C GLY A 544 10.32 19.92 9.43
N VAL A 545 10.15 19.36 8.23
CA VAL A 545 9.02 18.44 7.97
C VAL A 545 9.23 17.12 8.71
N PRO A 546 8.20 16.57 9.39
CA PRO A 546 8.25 15.23 9.97
C PRO A 546 8.74 14.15 8.97
N ILE A 547 9.62 13.26 9.42
CA ILE A 547 10.10 12.10 8.65
C ILE A 547 10.25 10.86 9.53
N GLY A 548 9.97 10.98 10.83
CA GLY A 548 9.85 9.86 11.75
C GLY A 548 8.71 10.12 12.72
N LEU A 549 7.87 9.12 12.94
CA LEU A 549 6.63 9.24 13.70
C LEU A 549 6.49 8.11 14.72
N PHE A 550 5.83 8.40 15.83
CA PHE A 550 5.19 7.41 16.69
C PHE A 550 3.71 7.31 16.31
N SER A 551 3.20 6.09 16.13
CA SER A 551 1.79 5.82 15.84
C SER A 551 1.09 5.20 17.05
N TYR A 552 0.07 5.89 17.54
CA TYR A 552 -0.78 5.47 18.64
C TYR A 552 -2.07 4.77 18.18
N GLN A 553 -2.25 4.60 16.87
CA GLN A 553 -3.48 4.10 16.25
C GLN A 553 -3.93 2.72 16.79
N THR A 554 -2.98 1.85 17.13
CA THR A 554 -3.23 0.48 17.59
C THR A 554 -2.97 0.29 19.09
N VAL A 555 -2.60 1.35 19.81
CA VAL A 555 -2.12 1.25 21.20
C VAL A 555 -3.17 0.71 22.16
N SER A 556 -4.44 1.12 22.00
CA SER A 556 -5.52 0.70 22.90
C SER A 556 -5.86 -0.79 22.84
N THR A 557 -5.53 -1.46 21.73
CA THR A 557 -5.76 -2.90 21.54
C THR A 557 -4.50 -3.72 21.78
N LYS A 558 -3.32 -3.10 21.73
CA LYS A 558 -2.03 -3.79 21.78
C LYS A 558 -1.69 -4.25 23.21
N PRO A 559 -1.26 -5.51 23.41
CA PRO A 559 -0.90 -6.01 24.75
C PRO A 559 0.15 -5.16 25.49
N GLY A 560 1.13 -4.61 24.76
CA GLY A 560 2.18 -3.76 25.34
C GLY A 560 1.77 -2.31 25.56
N GLY A 561 0.67 -1.84 24.96
CA GLY A 561 0.22 -0.45 25.07
C GLY A 561 1.21 0.59 24.54
N ARG A 562 2.11 0.22 23.60
CA ARG A 562 3.18 1.10 23.10
C ARG A 562 2.97 1.47 21.65
N ALA A 563 3.36 2.70 21.30
CA ALA A 563 3.26 3.19 19.92
C ALA A 563 4.14 2.39 18.95
N ASP A 564 3.70 2.25 17.71
CA ASP A 564 4.56 1.79 16.61
C ASP A 564 5.44 2.93 16.12
N VAL A 565 6.55 2.62 15.46
CA VAL A 565 7.51 3.59 14.95
C VAL A 565 7.55 3.51 13.44
N VAL A 566 7.51 4.67 12.78
CA VAL A 566 7.56 4.76 11.31
C VAL A 566 8.60 5.80 10.93
N TRP A 567 9.68 5.36 10.29
CA TRP A 567 10.74 6.21 9.78
C TRP A 567 10.74 6.18 8.26
N GLY A 568 10.59 7.36 7.67
CA GLY A 568 10.63 7.59 6.24
C GLY A 568 11.99 7.51 5.61
N PHE A 569 13.00 7.20 6.41
CA PHE A 569 14.39 7.24 6.05
C PHE A 569 15.05 5.93 6.42
N ASP A 570 16.14 5.65 5.73
CA ASP A 570 16.99 4.53 6.08
C ASP A 570 17.92 4.91 7.25
N PRO A 571 17.86 4.22 8.40
CA PRO A 571 18.75 4.52 9.51
C PRO A 571 20.23 4.28 9.17
N HIS A 572 20.56 3.39 8.23
CA HIS A 572 21.94 3.12 7.81
C HIS A 572 22.62 4.34 7.17
N LEU A 573 21.85 5.31 6.67
CA LEU A 573 22.35 6.52 6.03
C LEU A 573 23.02 7.51 7.00
N TYR A 574 22.66 7.45 8.28
CA TYR A 574 23.03 8.45 9.28
C TYR A 574 24.24 8.03 10.10
N ASP A 575 24.81 8.94 10.90
CA ASP A 575 25.90 8.60 11.82
C ASP A 575 25.58 7.33 12.61
N HIS A 576 26.32 6.26 12.34
CA HIS A 576 26.01 4.93 12.87
C HIS A 576 26.08 4.90 14.39
N THR A 577 26.96 5.70 15.00
CA THR A 577 27.10 5.72 16.47
C THR A 577 25.85 6.28 17.12
N GLN A 578 25.34 7.42 16.62
CA GLN A 578 24.10 8.00 17.13
C GLN A 578 22.88 7.16 16.75
N MET A 579 22.79 6.68 15.51
CA MET A 579 21.62 5.90 15.08
C MET A 579 21.51 4.57 15.81
N LYS A 580 22.62 3.90 16.09
CA LYS A 580 22.67 2.72 16.95
C LYS A 580 22.09 3.00 18.34
N ARG A 581 22.40 4.16 18.94
CA ARG A 581 21.81 4.58 20.22
C ARG A 581 20.31 4.83 20.11
N VAL A 582 19.86 5.49 19.04
CA VAL A 582 18.43 5.72 18.79
C VAL A 582 17.67 4.40 18.66
N ILE A 583 18.13 3.48 17.81
CA ILE A 583 17.46 2.19 17.60
C ILE A 583 17.42 1.40 18.90
N ARG A 584 18.51 1.37 19.66
CA ARG A 584 18.55 0.68 20.97
C ARG A 584 17.64 1.33 22.01
N TRP A 585 17.52 2.65 22.00
CA TRP A 585 16.54 3.35 22.82
C TRP A 585 15.10 2.96 22.41
N VAL A 586 14.80 2.92 21.11
CA VAL A 586 13.49 2.46 20.63
C VAL A 586 13.21 1.03 21.07
N LEU A 587 14.18 0.11 20.94
CA LEU A 587 13.99 -1.30 21.26
C LEU A 587 13.95 -1.56 22.77
N GLY A 588 14.89 -1.00 23.52
CA GLY A 588 15.04 -1.21 24.95
C GLY A 588 14.03 -0.41 25.77
N ASP A 589 14.07 0.91 25.65
CA ASP A 589 13.28 1.80 26.49
C ASP A 589 11.84 1.88 25.98
N HIS A 590 11.65 2.14 24.67
CA HIS A 590 10.31 2.32 24.11
C HIS A 590 9.58 1.01 23.82
N PHE A 591 10.19 -0.06 23.29
CA PHE A 591 9.52 -1.35 23.08
C PHE A 591 9.63 -2.29 24.30
N GLY A 592 10.58 -2.04 25.21
CA GLY A 592 10.70 -2.81 26.44
C GLY A 592 11.40 -4.15 26.26
N LEU A 593 12.21 -4.26 25.20
CA LEU A 593 12.98 -5.46 24.97
C LEU A 593 14.16 -5.52 25.94
N ALA A 594 14.49 -6.74 26.37
CA ALA A 594 15.69 -6.94 27.16
C ALA A 594 16.92 -6.69 26.28
N MET A 595 17.80 -5.79 26.72
CA MET A 595 19.04 -5.47 26.02
C MET A 595 20.22 -6.25 26.63
N THR A 596 21.20 -6.61 25.80
CA THR A 596 22.48 -7.19 26.25
C THR A 596 23.30 -6.08 26.94
N PRO A 597 23.85 -6.32 28.14
CA PRO A 597 24.60 -5.30 28.86
C PRO A 597 25.88 -4.82 28.16
#